data_AF-A0A800K5R3-F1
#
_entry.id   AF-A0A800K5R3-F1
#
_cell.length_a   1.000
_cell.length_b   1.000
_cell.length_c   1.000
_cell.angle_alpha   90.00
_cell.angle_beta   90.00
_cell.angle_gamma   90.00
#
_symmetry.space_group_name_H-M   'P 1'
#
loop_
_entity.id
_entity.type
_entity.pdbx_description
1 polymer ?
#
loop_
_entity_poly.entity_id
_entity_poly.type
_entity_poly.pdbx_seq_one_letter_code
_entity_poly.pdbx_strand_id
1 'polypeptide(L)'
;GEGVWVRDADGVEYLDLFSGILTTSVGHCNPHVVERSRAQMGRLGHTSTLYVTKPQVEAAERLAAIAPGRLSQTFFTNSGTEAIETAITMAFLHTGRSEVIALDVKGQANGNQGPFKGEGGSSAW
;
A
#
# COMPACT_ATOMS: atom_id res chain seq x y z
N GLY A 1 -10.74 2.63 17.20
CA GLY A 1 -11.40 1.40 16.73
C GLY A 1 -10.73 0.20 17.38
N GLU A 2 -11.45 -0.91 17.49
CA GLU A 2 -10.96 -2.17 18.04
C GLU A 2 -11.59 -3.33 17.26
N GLY A 3 -10.76 -4.18 16.66
CA GLY A 3 -11.25 -5.29 15.85
C GLY A 3 -12.09 -4.78 14.66
N VAL A 4 -13.35 -5.19 14.60
CA VAL A 4 -14.29 -4.77 13.53
C VAL A 4 -15.11 -3.53 13.90
N TRP A 5 -14.90 -2.94 15.07
CA TRP A 5 -15.69 -1.83 15.57
C TRP A 5 -14.93 -0.51 15.53
N VAL A 6 -15.63 0.55 15.12
CA VAL A 6 -15.15 1.93 15.22
C VAL A 6 -16.16 2.77 15.98
N ARG A 7 -15.69 3.82 16.63
CA ARG A 7 -16.52 4.73 17.42
C ARG A 7 -16.29 6.15 16.95
N ASP A 8 -17.37 6.89 16.72
CA ASP A 8 -17.29 8.31 16.35
C ASP A 8 -17.08 9.22 17.58
N ALA A 9 -17.09 10.54 17.35
CA ALA A 9 -16.90 11.54 18.39
C ALA A 9 -18.07 11.63 19.39
N ASP A 10 -19.28 11.24 18.98
CA ASP A 10 -20.49 11.23 19.81
C ASP A 10 -20.61 9.92 20.62
N GLY A 11 -19.71 8.97 20.37
CA GLY A 11 -19.64 7.69 21.08
C GLY A 11 -20.46 6.57 20.44
N VAL A 12 -21.03 6.78 19.26
CA VAL A 12 -21.78 5.76 18.52
C VAL A 12 -20.81 4.74 17.92
N GLU A 13 -21.14 3.46 18.08
CA GLU A 13 -20.32 2.36 17.54
C GLU A 13 -20.87 1.86 16.20
N TYR A 14 -19.94 1.65 15.27
CA TYR A 14 -20.22 1.17 13.93
C TYR A 14 -19.44 -0.12 13.67
N LEU A 15 -20.13 -1.10 13.09
CA LEU A 15 -19.49 -2.28 12.52
C LEU A 15 -18.87 -1.88 11.17
N ASP A 16 -17.55 -1.98 11.06
CA ASP A 16 -16.83 -1.64 9.85
C ASP A 16 -16.90 -2.78 8.83
N LEU A 17 -17.73 -2.59 7.79
CA LEU A 17 -17.86 -3.49 6.65
C LEU A 17 -17.08 -3.00 5.42
N PHE A 18 -16.31 -1.92 5.55
CA PHE A 18 -15.55 -1.29 4.45
C PHE A 18 -14.03 -1.42 4.62
N SER A 19 -13.58 -1.65 5.86
CA SER A 19 -12.18 -1.87 6.23
C SER A 19 -11.27 -0.70 5.83
N GLY A 20 -11.76 0.54 5.92
CA GLY A 20 -10.98 1.73 5.57
C GLY A 20 -10.45 1.70 4.13
N ILE A 21 -11.33 1.45 3.15
CA ILE A 21 -10.96 1.20 1.75
C ILE A 21 -10.03 -0.01 1.65
N LEU A 22 -10.47 -1.14 2.23
CA LEU A 22 -9.78 -2.44 2.16
C LEU A 22 -8.35 -2.48 2.76
N THR A 23 -8.03 -1.60 3.72
CA THR A 23 -6.71 -1.49 4.36
C THR A 23 -6.60 -2.14 5.74
N THR A 24 -7.70 -2.22 6.51
CA THR A 24 -7.69 -2.72 7.90
C THR A 24 -8.05 -4.21 8.02
N SER A 25 -7.47 -5.04 7.14
CA SER A 25 -7.83 -6.46 7.00
C SER A 25 -7.65 -7.32 8.26
N VAL A 26 -6.75 -6.91 9.17
CA VAL A 26 -6.51 -7.57 10.47
C VAL A 26 -7.22 -6.90 11.64
N GLY A 27 -8.20 -6.03 11.35
CA GLY A 27 -8.95 -5.25 12.33
C GLY A 27 -8.24 -3.97 12.77
N HIS A 28 -9.04 -3.03 13.27
CA HIS A 28 -8.59 -1.75 13.83
C HIS A 28 -7.75 -1.98 15.08
N CYS A 29 -6.62 -1.25 15.17
CA CYS A 29 -5.73 -1.25 16.34
C CYS A 29 -5.29 -2.65 16.81
N ASN A 30 -5.05 -3.58 15.87
CA ASN A 30 -4.61 -4.94 16.19
C ASN A 30 -3.41 -4.94 17.16
N PRO A 31 -3.52 -5.54 18.36
CA PRO A 31 -2.48 -5.46 19.39
C PRO A 31 -1.12 -5.97 18.92
N HIS A 32 -1.09 -6.99 18.06
CA HIS A 32 0.16 -7.52 17.52
C HIS A 32 0.86 -6.50 16.63
N VAL A 33 0.12 -5.83 15.74
CA VAL A 33 0.68 -4.82 14.84
C VAL A 33 1.12 -3.60 15.63
N VAL A 34 0.28 -3.10 16.54
CA VAL A 34 0.58 -1.92 17.34
C VAL A 34 1.84 -2.11 18.18
N GLU A 35 1.98 -3.26 18.85
CA GLU A 35 3.14 -3.55 19.68
C GLU A 35 4.44 -3.62 18.85
N ARG A 36 4.41 -4.31 17.71
CA ARG A 36 5.58 -4.42 16.82
C ARG A 36 5.98 -3.07 16.22
N SER A 37 5.00 -2.26 15.83
CA SER A 37 5.24 -0.90 15.35
C SER A 37 5.87 -0.01 16.42
N ARG A 38 5.34 -0.01 17.64
CA ARG A 38 5.92 0.74 18.77
C ARG A 38 7.35 0.31 19.07
N ALA A 39 7.59 -0.99 19.15
CA ALA A 39 8.91 -1.54 19.40
C ALA A 39 9.93 -1.14 18.31
N GLN A 40 9.51 -1.08 17.04
CA GLN A 40 10.38 -0.64 15.96
C GLN A 40 10.63 0.88 16.00
N MET A 41 9.61 1.69 16.25
CA MET A 41 9.75 3.15 16.37
C MET A 41 10.66 3.55 17.53
N GLY A 42 10.65 2.80 18.64
CA GLY A 42 11.58 3.00 19.75
C GLY A 42 13.05 2.64 19.43
N ARG A 43 13.32 1.96 18.31
CA ARG A 43 14.69 1.60 17.86
C ARG A 43 15.15 2.44 16.67
N LEU A 44 14.35 2.50 15.62
CA LEU A 44 14.65 3.19 14.37
C LEU A 44 13.35 3.50 13.62
N GLY A 45 12.99 4.79 13.56
CA GLY A 45 11.81 5.27 12.85
C GLY A 45 12.00 5.44 11.35
N HIS A 46 13.17 5.89 10.92
CA HIS A 46 13.48 6.13 9.51
C HIS A 46 14.97 6.00 9.24
N THR A 47 15.31 5.52 8.04
CA THR A 47 16.65 5.59 7.45
C THR A 47 16.50 5.74 5.94
N SER A 48 17.55 6.23 5.27
CA SER A 48 17.60 6.28 3.81
C SER A 48 17.58 4.87 3.23
N THR A 49 16.99 4.71 2.04
CA THR A 49 16.98 3.46 1.27
C THR A 49 18.37 2.98 0.86
N LEU A 50 19.41 3.81 1.01
CA LEU A 50 20.81 3.39 0.88
C LEU A 50 21.21 2.32 1.91
N TYR A 51 20.53 2.25 3.06
CA TYR A 51 20.83 1.30 4.12
C TYR A 51 19.79 0.19 4.16
N VAL A 52 20.26 -1.05 4.08
CA VAL A 52 19.41 -2.23 4.25
C VAL A 52 19.15 -2.46 5.73
N THR A 53 17.89 -2.69 6.09
CA THR A 53 17.50 -3.01 7.47
C THR A 53 16.99 -4.45 7.59
N LYS A 54 17.22 -5.07 8.74
CA LYS A 54 16.74 -6.44 9.01
C LYS A 54 15.23 -6.61 8.78
N PRO A 55 14.33 -5.71 9.24
CA PRO A 55 12.90 -5.83 8.97
C PRO A 55 12.54 -5.79 7.47
N GLN A 56 13.27 -5.00 6.68
CA GLN A 56 13.06 -4.91 5.24
C GLN A 56 13.40 -6.23 4.54
N VAL A 57 14.51 -6.88 4.93
CA VAL A 57 14.93 -8.19 4.40
C VAL A 57 13.92 -9.27 4.78
N GLU A 58 13.55 -9.35 6.07
CA GLU A 58 12.56 -10.33 6.55
C GLU A 58 11.20 -10.18 5.88
N ALA A 59 10.77 -8.93 5.62
CA ALA A 59 9.53 -8.67 4.88
C ALA A 59 9.63 -9.12 3.42
N ALA A 60 10.74 -8.85 2.74
CA ALA A 60 10.96 -9.28 1.36
C ALA A 60 11.01 -10.82 1.24
N GLU A 61 11.66 -11.51 2.17
CA GLU A 61 11.71 -12.98 2.22
C GLU A 61 10.31 -13.58 2.41
N ARG A 62 9.50 -13.01 3.31
CA ARG A 62 8.11 -13.46 3.52
C ARG A 62 7.24 -13.23 2.30
N LEU A 63 7.40 -12.10 1.61
CA LEU A 63 6.68 -11.81 0.37
C LEU A 63 7.08 -12.80 -0.73
N ALA A 64 8.36 -13.07 -0.90
CA ALA A 64 8.85 -14.06 -1.87
C ALA A 64 8.31 -15.47 -1.58
N ALA A 65 8.14 -15.85 -0.30
CA ALA A 65 7.63 -17.16 0.08
C ALA A 65 6.13 -17.38 -0.27
N ILE A 66 5.34 -16.31 -0.34
CA ILE A 66 3.90 -16.38 -0.66
C ILE A 66 3.57 -15.95 -2.10
N ALA A 67 4.51 -15.31 -2.79
CA ALA A 67 4.31 -14.83 -4.15
C ALA A 67 4.23 -16.00 -5.15
N PRO A 68 3.38 -15.89 -6.19
CA PRO A 68 3.23 -16.95 -7.17
C PRO A 68 4.44 -17.06 -8.12
N GLY A 69 4.71 -18.26 -8.61
CA GLY A 69 5.65 -18.51 -9.69
C GLY A 69 7.11 -18.22 -9.31
N ARG A 70 7.75 -17.31 -10.04
CA ARG A 70 9.20 -16.99 -9.91
C ARG A 70 9.46 -15.63 -9.26
N LEU A 71 8.41 -15.00 -8.71
CA LEU A 71 8.52 -13.69 -8.06
C LEU A 71 9.29 -13.83 -6.75
N SER A 72 10.50 -13.28 -6.72
CA SER A 72 11.45 -13.45 -5.60
C SER A 72 12.19 -12.16 -5.22
N GLN A 73 11.83 -11.04 -5.84
CA GLN A 73 12.43 -9.72 -5.60
C GLN A 73 11.33 -8.72 -5.26
N THR A 74 11.60 -7.84 -4.31
CA THR A 74 10.63 -6.86 -3.81
C THR A 74 11.25 -5.47 -3.82
N PHE A 75 10.51 -4.50 -4.36
CA PHE A 75 10.80 -3.07 -4.21
C PHE A 75 9.67 -2.45 -3.39
N PHE A 76 10.00 -1.80 -2.27
CA PHE A 76 9.01 -1.22 -1.36
C PHE A 76 8.67 0.21 -1.75
N THR A 77 7.38 0.52 -1.77
CA THR A 77 6.82 1.87 -1.95
C THR A 77 5.88 2.21 -0.80
N ASN A 78 5.44 3.47 -0.69
CA ASN A 78 4.53 3.90 0.37
C ASN A 78 3.07 3.79 -0.05
N SER A 79 2.78 3.74 -1.35
CA SER A 79 1.43 3.68 -1.88
C SER A 79 1.28 2.70 -3.03
N GLY A 80 0.03 2.34 -3.33
CA GLY A 80 -0.34 1.55 -4.51
C GLY A 80 -0.04 2.27 -5.82
N THR A 81 -0.21 3.60 -5.87
CA THR A 81 0.13 4.41 -7.06
C THR A 81 1.61 4.31 -7.38
N GLU A 82 2.48 4.57 -6.40
CA GLU A 82 3.94 4.44 -6.57
C GLU A 82 4.34 3.01 -6.98
N ALA A 83 3.65 1.99 -6.45
CA ALA A 83 3.90 0.60 -6.82
C ALA A 83 3.60 0.35 -8.31
N ILE A 84 2.47 0.87 -8.82
CA ILE A 84 2.09 0.75 -10.23
C ILE A 84 3.03 1.54 -11.13
N GLU A 85 3.37 2.78 -10.77
CA GLU A 85 4.33 3.60 -11.51
C GLU A 85 5.69 2.91 -11.61
N THR A 86 6.20 2.41 -10.47
CA THR A 86 7.47 1.66 -10.42
C THR A 86 7.42 0.41 -11.30
N ALA A 87 6.31 -0.35 -11.26
CA ALA A 87 6.14 -1.54 -12.07
C ALA A 87 6.15 -1.23 -13.58
N ILE A 88 5.46 -0.16 -14.01
CA ILE A 88 5.45 0.29 -15.40
C ILE A 88 6.85 0.74 -15.83
N THR A 89 7.52 1.56 -15.02
CA THR A 89 8.89 2.00 -15.30
C THR A 89 9.83 0.80 -15.45
N MET A 90 9.76 -0.18 -14.55
CA MET A 90 10.56 -1.41 -14.65
C MET A 90 10.24 -2.22 -15.91
N ALA A 91 8.97 -2.31 -16.30
CA ALA A 91 8.56 -2.99 -17.53
C ALA A 91 9.13 -2.29 -18.78
N PHE A 92 9.13 -0.96 -18.82
CA PHE A 92 9.72 -0.19 -19.91
C PHE A 92 11.24 -0.38 -19.99
N LEU A 93 11.94 -0.32 -18.85
CA LEU A 93 13.38 -0.55 -18.78
C LEU A 93 13.76 -1.96 -19.24
N HIS A 94 12.97 -2.96 -18.85
CA HIS A 94 13.24 -4.35 -19.21
C HIS A 94 12.93 -4.67 -20.67
N THR A 95 11.84 -4.13 -21.22
CA THR A 95 11.35 -4.48 -22.56
C THR A 95 11.76 -3.51 -23.66
N GLY A 96 12.15 -2.28 -23.32
CA GLY A 96 12.39 -1.19 -24.27
C GLY A 96 11.13 -0.63 -24.94
N ARG A 97 9.94 -1.05 -24.50
CA ARG A 97 8.64 -0.58 -25.03
C ARG A 97 8.08 0.51 -24.13
N SER A 98 7.21 1.35 -24.68
CA SER A 98 6.55 2.46 -23.96
C SER A 98 5.03 2.36 -23.91
N GLU A 99 4.45 1.34 -24.54
CA GLU A 99 3.00 1.15 -24.60
C GLU A 99 2.51 0.29 -23.43
N VAL A 100 1.38 0.68 -22.83
CA VAL A 100 0.72 -0.05 -21.73
C VAL A 100 -0.70 -0.39 -22.15
N ILE A 101 -1.08 -1.65 -21.92
CA ILE A 101 -2.46 -2.10 -22.09
C ILE A 101 -3.13 -2.07 -20.72
N ALA A 102 -4.24 -1.33 -20.61
CA ALA A 102 -5.08 -1.28 -19.42
C ALA A 102 -6.49 -1.77 -19.75
N LEU A 103 -7.15 -2.37 -18.77
CA LEU A 103 -8.56 -2.77 -18.88
C LEU A 103 -9.43 -1.59 -18.44
N ASP A 104 -10.31 -1.16 -19.34
CA ASP A 104 -11.39 -0.24 -18.99
C ASP A 104 -12.55 -1.01 -18.39
N VAL A 105 -12.92 -0.67 -17.16
CA VAL A 105 -14.05 -1.28 -16.45
C VAL A 105 -15.22 -0.31 -16.49
N LYS A 106 -16.12 -0.51 -17.46
CA LYS A 106 -17.40 0.23 -17.51
C LYS A 106 -18.20 -0.02 -16.23
N GLY A 107 -18.37 1.03 -15.42
CA GLY A 107 -19.16 0.98 -14.17
C GLY A 107 -18.54 1.69 -12.98
N GLN A 108 -17.26 2.08 -13.04
CA GLN A 108 -16.80 3.17 -12.18
C GLN A 108 -17.51 4.44 -12.63
N ALA A 109 -18.19 5.12 -11.70
CA ALA A 109 -18.92 6.35 -11.98
C ALA A 109 -17.97 7.33 -12.68
N ASN A 110 -18.21 7.56 -13.97
CA ASN A 110 -17.49 8.53 -14.77
C ASN A 110 -17.72 9.92 -14.19
N GLY A 111 -16.76 10.34 -13.38
CA GLY A 111 -16.60 11.69 -12.86
C GLY A 111 -15.13 12.11 -12.95
N ASN A 112 -14.51 11.92 -14.13
CA ASN A 112 -13.29 12.58 -14.60
C ASN A 112 -11.97 12.16 -13.91
N GLN A 113 -11.17 11.27 -14.54
CA GLN A 113 -9.72 11.44 -14.83
C GLN A 113 -9.17 10.18 -15.54
N GLY A 114 -8.59 10.37 -16.72
CA GLY A 114 -7.79 9.37 -17.44
C GLY A 114 -6.37 9.19 -16.87
N PRO A 115 -5.51 8.38 -17.51
CA PRO A 115 -4.66 7.40 -16.81
C PRO A 115 -3.31 7.89 -16.28
N PHE A 116 -2.97 9.18 -16.33
CA PHE A 116 -1.71 9.70 -15.82
C PHE A 116 -1.91 11.12 -15.30
N LYS A 117 -1.73 11.33 -13.99
CA LYS A 117 -1.53 12.67 -13.45
C LYS A 117 -0.32 12.67 -12.51
N GLY A 118 0.83 12.98 -13.11
CA GLY A 118 1.96 13.55 -12.38
C GLY A 118 1.63 14.99 -11.95
N GLU A 119 2.33 15.40 -10.89
CA GLU A 119 2.42 16.75 -10.32
C GLU A 119 1.20 17.28 -9.56
N GLY A 120 1.41 17.39 -8.23
CA GLY A 120 1.36 18.67 -7.53
C GLY A 120 0.00 19.38 -7.46
N GLY A 121 -0.51 19.51 -6.24
CA GLY A 121 -1.45 20.58 -5.91
C GLY A 121 -2.81 20.07 -5.48
N SER A 122 -3.14 20.43 -4.25
CA SER A 122 -4.46 20.39 -3.65
C SER A 122 -5.60 20.61 -4.63
N SER A 123 -6.61 19.75 -4.58
CA SER A 123 -7.98 20.24 -4.51
C SER A 123 -8.80 19.25 -3.70
N ALA A 124 -9.39 19.78 -2.64
CA ALA A 124 -10.30 19.13 -1.73
C ALA A 124 -11.28 18.24 -2.48
N TRP A 125 -11.35 16.95 -2.11
CA TRP A 125 -12.35 16.37 -1.22
C TRP A 125 -11.72 15.21 -0.47
#